data_AF-A0A2E0LWW3-F1
#
_entry.id   AF-A0A2E0LWW3-F1
#
_cell.length_a   1.000
_cell.length_b   1.000
_cell.length_c   1.000
_cell.angle_alpha   90.00
_cell.angle_beta   90.00
_cell.angle_gamma   90.00
#
_symmetry.space_group_name_H-M   'P 1'
#
loop_
_entity.id
_entity.type
_entity.pdbx_description
1 polymer ?
#
loop_
_entity_poly.entity_id
_entity_poly.type
_entity_poly.pdbx_seq_one_letter_code
_entity_poly.pdbx_strand_id
1 'polypeptide(L)'
;MKDRTEIEYGRYKIIAGTLNGNIKAVALFGKSKIDEAQGQSIDSVIVKIKEILDRIERERASQRRAPHIGTVEEYKEAIEHISMSSAERLMITSHAISVDRKMTAAELAKAGEYDSYSTANSIYGTLAKKIGNWIGLAAKDSEIRSNDVTFTFYLAEGEYNDADNWVWIMHPEVHEALSLLNMV
;
A
#
# COMPACT_ATOMS: atom_id res chain seq x y z
N MET A 1 16.97 28.34 21.26
CA MET A 1 15.97 28.00 20.22
C MET A 1 16.26 26.56 19.81
N LYS A 2 15.34 25.62 19.99
CA LYS A 2 15.55 24.23 19.54
C LYS A 2 15.27 24.22 18.04
N ASP A 3 16.30 24.32 17.22
CA ASP A 3 16.19 24.16 15.77
C ASP A 3 15.86 22.69 15.48
N ARG A 4 14.57 22.37 15.53
CA ARG A 4 14.02 21.05 15.21
C ARG A 4 13.05 21.22 14.05
N THR A 5 13.28 20.46 13.00
CA THR A 5 12.45 20.38 11.81
C THR A 5 11.85 18.97 11.72
N GLU A 6 10.59 18.89 11.37
CA GLU A 6 9.86 17.64 11.22
C GLU A 6 9.14 17.66 9.89
N ILE A 7 9.37 16.64 9.05
CA ILE A 7 8.77 16.53 7.72
C ILE A 7 8.31 15.11 7.45
N GLU A 8 7.25 14.98 6.66
CA GLU A 8 6.83 13.72 6.06
C GLU A 8 7.60 13.51 4.74
N TYR A 9 8.03 12.28 4.49
CA TYR A 9 8.73 11.88 3.28
C TYR A 9 8.31 10.46 2.89
N GLY A 10 7.39 10.35 1.93
CA GLY A 10 6.73 9.08 1.62
C GLY A 10 5.96 8.56 2.84
N ARG A 11 6.25 7.32 3.24
CA ARG A 11 5.70 6.69 4.46
C ARG A 11 6.53 6.95 5.73
N TYR A 12 7.57 7.77 5.63
CA TYR A 12 8.50 8.03 6.73
C TYR A 12 8.33 9.43 7.28
N LYS A 13 8.62 9.53 8.56
CA LYS A 13 8.76 10.80 9.27
C LYS A 13 10.22 11.10 9.50
N ILE A 14 10.70 12.25 9.04
CA ILE A 14 12.06 12.71 9.28
C ILE A 14 12.03 13.77 10.38
N ILE A 15 12.84 13.58 11.42
CA ILE A 15 13.07 14.55 12.48
C ILE A 15 14.53 14.98 12.41
N ALA A 16 14.77 16.26 12.10
CA ALA A 16 16.09 16.85 12.04
C ALA A 16 16.28 17.93 13.09
N GLY A 17 17.50 18.10 13.59
CA GLY A 17 17.83 19.20 14.49
C GLY A 17 19.18 19.04 15.18
N THR A 18 19.47 19.98 16.07
CA THR A 18 20.73 20.01 16.83
C THR A 18 20.59 19.30 18.17
N LEU A 19 21.41 18.27 18.40
CA LEU A 19 21.50 17.51 19.65
C LEU A 19 22.94 17.51 20.16
N ASN A 20 23.16 18.08 21.35
CA ASN A 20 24.49 18.22 21.98
C ASN A 20 25.54 18.85 21.03
N GLY A 21 25.14 19.86 20.26
CA GLY A 21 26.00 20.54 19.28
C GLY A 21 26.14 19.81 17.93
N ASN A 22 25.63 18.58 17.79
CA ASN A 22 25.66 17.84 16.53
C ASN A 22 24.34 18.01 15.77
N ILE A 23 24.41 18.30 14.48
CA ILE A 23 23.24 18.35 13.61
C ILE A 23 22.97 16.94 13.08
N LYS A 24 21.76 16.44 13.34
CA LYS A 24 21.34 15.09 12.98
C LYS A 24 19.95 15.09 12.36
N ALA A 25 19.67 14.10 11.53
CA ALA A 25 18.33 13.73 11.08
C ALA A 25 18.09 12.26 11.40
N VAL A 26 16.88 11.92 11.84
CA VAL A 26 16.44 10.55 12.11
C VAL A 26 15.20 10.27 11.26
N ALA A 27 15.21 9.17 10.52
CA ALA A 27 14.03 8.68 9.84
C ALA A 27 13.31 7.65 10.70
N LEU A 28 12.00 7.82 10.82
CA LEU A 28 11.10 6.95 11.57
C LEU A 28 10.04 6.35 10.64
N PHE A 29 9.70 5.10 10.90
CA PHE A 29 8.50 4.44 10.39
C PHE A 29 7.61 4.11 11.59
N GLY A 30 6.49 4.82 11.73
CA GLY A 30 5.71 4.82 12.97
C GLY A 30 6.58 5.23 14.16
N LYS A 31 6.84 4.30 15.08
CA LYS A 31 7.70 4.51 16.26
C LYS A 31 9.12 3.95 16.09
N SER A 32 9.37 3.20 15.01
CA SER A 32 10.63 2.51 14.78
C SER A 32 11.61 3.43 14.05
N LYS A 33 12.85 3.49 14.52
CA LYS A 33 13.93 4.17 13.80
C LYS A 33 14.37 3.31 12.63
N ILE A 34 14.38 3.91 11.43
CA ILE A 34 14.88 3.28 10.21
C ILE A 34 16.37 3.56 10.06
N ASP A 35 16.76 4.84 10.10
CA ASP A 35 18.16 5.24 9.98
C ASP A 35 18.39 6.64 10.59
N GLU A 36 19.64 7.08 10.66
CA GLU A 36 20.04 8.45 10.99
C GLU A 36 21.15 8.98 10.08
N ALA A 37 21.19 10.29 9.90
CA ALA A 37 22.25 11.00 9.22
C ALA A 37 22.79 12.13 10.10
N GLN A 38 24.07 12.47 9.94
CA GLN A 38 24.73 13.58 10.62
C GLN A 38 25.44 14.49 9.61
N GLY A 39 25.60 15.76 9.94
CA GLY A 39 26.09 16.75 8.98
C GLY A 39 26.36 18.13 9.58
N GLN A 40 26.58 19.09 8.68
CA GLN A 40 27.01 20.46 9.02
C GLN A 40 25.86 21.48 8.98
N SER A 41 24.72 21.11 8.40
CA SER A 41 23.50 21.92 8.36
C SER A 41 22.26 21.02 8.40
N ILE A 42 21.13 21.55 8.85
CA ILE A 42 19.85 20.82 8.88
C ILE A 42 19.46 20.35 7.47
N ASP A 43 19.61 21.21 6.47
CA ASP A 43 19.32 20.85 5.09
C ASP A 43 20.20 19.70 4.59
N SER A 44 21.50 19.71 4.91
CA SER A 44 22.43 18.65 4.48
C SER A 44 22.06 17.28 5.07
N VAL A 45 21.59 17.24 6.32
CA VAL A 45 21.19 15.96 6.95
C VAL A 45 19.83 15.49 6.45
N ILE A 46 18.92 16.41 6.10
CA ILE A 46 17.64 16.08 5.46
C ILE A 46 17.87 15.50 4.06
N VAL A 47 18.77 16.08 3.25
CA VAL A 47 19.09 15.53 1.92
C VAL A 47 19.67 14.11 2.07
N LYS A 48 20.66 13.93 2.93
CA LYS A 48 21.28 12.61 3.17
C LYS A 48 20.29 11.55 3.62
N ILE A 49 19.41 11.89 4.56
CA ILE A 49 18.44 10.91 5.06
C ILE A 49 17.38 10.58 3.99
N LYS A 50 16.99 11.54 3.14
CA LYS A 50 16.11 11.27 1.98
C LYS A 50 16.77 10.32 0.98
N GLU A 51 18.04 10.51 0.66
CA GLU A 51 18.79 9.62 -0.23
C GLU A 51 18.88 8.18 0.31
N ILE A 52 19.04 8.04 1.63
CA ILE A 52 19.01 6.73 2.31
C ILE A 52 17.62 6.10 2.16
N LEU A 53 16.55 6.85 2.44
CA LEU A 53 15.18 6.36 2.33
C LEU A 53 14.84 5.98 0.88
N ASP A 54 15.23 6.79 -0.11
CA ASP A 54 15.02 6.47 -1.52
C ASP A 54 15.75 5.21 -1.94
N ARG A 55 16.95 4.96 -1.39
CA ARG A 55 17.68 3.71 -1.64
C ARG A 55 16.96 2.51 -1.04
N ILE A 56 16.47 2.63 0.20
CA ILE A 56 15.66 1.60 0.85
C ILE A 56 14.40 1.31 0.02
N GLU A 57 13.68 2.34 -0.43
CA GLU A 57 12.48 2.17 -1.27
C GLU A 57 12.79 1.53 -2.61
N ARG A 58 13.90 1.88 -3.26
CA ARG A 58 14.35 1.21 -4.50
C ARG A 58 14.69 -0.27 -4.25
N GLU A 59 15.39 -0.57 -3.16
CA GLU A 59 15.71 -1.94 -2.77
C GLU A 59 14.43 -2.74 -2.51
N ARG A 60 13.45 -2.19 -1.77
CA ARG A 60 12.14 -2.83 -1.56
C ARG A 60 11.37 -3.03 -2.86
N ALA A 61 11.30 -2.01 -3.70
CA ALA A 61 10.62 -2.08 -4.99
C ALA A 61 11.24 -3.14 -5.93
N SER A 62 12.56 -3.38 -5.84
CA SER A 62 13.23 -4.43 -6.62
C SER A 62 12.84 -5.85 -6.23
N GLN A 63 12.24 -6.04 -5.04
CA GLN A 63 11.74 -7.35 -4.58
C GLN A 63 10.31 -7.64 -5.04
N ARG A 64 9.65 -6.67 -5.67
CA ARG A 64 8.26 -6.83 -6.14
C ARG A 64 8.22 -7.73 -7.37
N ARG A 65 7.21 -8.61 -7.43
CA ARG A 65 6.95 -9.44 -8.62
C ARG A 65 6.60 -8.59 -9.85
N ALA A 66 5.93 -7.46 -9.65
CA ALA A 66 5.65 -6.46 -10.67
C ALA A 66 5.52 -5.06 -10.04
N PRO A 67 5.71 -3.95 -10.79
CA PRO A 67 5.68 -2.59 -10.23
C PRO A 67 4.37 -2.19 -9.54
N HIS A 68 3.26 -2.84 -9.90
CA HIS A 68 1.92 -2.60 -9.37
C HIS A 68 1.51 -3.62 -8.28
N ILE A 69 2.41 -4.52 -7.88
CA ILE A 69 2.16 -5.58 -6.89
C ILE A 69 3.17 -5.41 -5.76
N GLY A 70 2.67 -5.14 -4.55
CA GLY A 70 3.52 -5.04 -3.36
C GLY A 70 4.08 -6.40 -2.92
N THR A 71 5.11 -6.36 -2.09
CA THR A 71 5.53 -7.55 -1.33
C THR A 71 4.56 -7.84 -0.18
N VAL A 72 4.63 -9.05 0.39
CA VAL A 72 3.84 -9.44 1.57
C VAL A 72 4.01 -8.44 2.71
N GLU A 73 5.26 -8.06 3.03
CA GLU A 73 5.54 -7.11 4.11
C GLU A 73 5.00 -5.71 3.80
N GLU A 74 5.07 -5.26 2.54
CA GLU A 74 4.50 -3.96 2.16
C GLU A 74 2.98 -3.93 2.29
N TYR A 75 2.28 -5.00 1.88
CA TYR A 75 0.84 -5.09 2.09
C TYR A 75 0.49 -5.15 3.57
N LYS A 76 1.21 -5.95 4.36
CA LYS A 76 1.01 -6.06 5.81
C LYS A 76 1.14 -4.70 6.48
N GLU A 77 2.26 -4.01 6.24
CA GLU A 77 2.50 -2.67 6.77
C GLU A 77 1.41 -1.69 6.34
N ALA A 78 0.99 -1.72 5.07
CA ALA A 78 -0.07 -0.83 4.57
C ALA A 78 -1.40 -1.07 5.30
N ILE A 79 -1.81 -2.33 5.41
CA ILE A 79 -3.07 -2.73 6.06
C ILE A 79 -3.08 -2.35 7.54
N GLU A 80 -1.94 -2.44 8.24
CA GLU A 80 -1.80 -2.01 9.64
C GLU A 80 -1.92 -0.47 9.81
N HIS A 81 -1.56 0.30 8.79
CA HIS A 81 -1.49 1.77 8.90
C HIS A 81 -2.70 2.50 8.30
N ILE A 82 -3.36 1.94 7.29
CA ILE A 82 -4.52 2.59 6.69
C ILE A 82 -5.78 2.39 7.53
N SER A 83 -6.68 3.37 7.49
CA SER A 83 -8.03 3.19 8.03
C SER A 83 -8.91 2.48 6.99
N MET A 84 -9.49 1.36 7.39
CA MET A 84 -10.48 0.59 6.62
C MET A 84 -11.85 0.71 7.25
N SER A 85 -12.87 0.97 6.43
CA SER A 85 -14.27 0.84 6.84
C SER A 85 -14.64 -0.63 7.07
N SER A 86 -15.74 -0.87 7.78
CA SER A 86 -16.25 -2.25 7.97
C SER A 86 -16.52 -2.95 6.64
N ALA A 87 -17.08 -2.24 5.65
CA ALA A 87 -17.36 -2.80 4.34
C ALA A 87 -16.07 -3.10 3.55
N GLU A 88 -15.08 -2.21 3.58
CA GLU A 88 -13.77 -2.45 2.97
C GLU A 88 -13.11 -3.71 3.56
N ARG A 89 -13.19 -3.87 4.89
CA ARG A 89 -12.68 -5.05 5.60
C ARG A 89 -13.42 -6.33 5.21
N LEU A 90 -14.75 -6.29 5.13
CA LEU A 90 -15.56 -7.45 4.73
C LEU A 90 -15.25 -7.88 3.29
N MET A 91 -15.14 -6.93 2.37
CA MET A 91 -14.85 -7.23 0.96
C MET A 91 -13.47 -7.87 0.78
N ILE A 92 -12.41 -7.31 1.38
CA ILE A 92 -11.06 -7.85 1.22
C ILE A 92 -10.89 -9.21 1.90
N THR A 93 -11.48 -9.42 3.09
CA THR A 93 -11.43 -10.72 3.77
C THR A 93 -12.25 -11.78 3.05
N SER A 94 -13.45 -11.44 2.55
CA SER A 94 -14.28 -12.35 1.76
C SER A 94 -13.56 -12.79 0.47
N HIS A 95 -12.86 -11.87 -0.18
CA HIS A 95 -12.07 -12.19 -1.38
C HIS A 95 -10.90 -13.11 -1.06
N ALA A 96 -10.22 -12.90 0.06
CA ALA A 96 -9.12 -13.75 0.48
C ALA A 96 -9.57 -15.20 0.81
N ILE A 97 -10.74 -15.40 1.44
CA ILE A 97 -11.24 -16.75 1.80
C ILE A 97 -12.05 -17.43 0.69
N SER A 98 -12.32 -16.74 -0.42
CA SER A 98 -13.03 -17.32 -1.55
C SER A 98 -12.22 -18.46 -2.20
N VAL A 99 -12.92 -19.39 -2.87
CA VAL A 99 -12.28 -20.51 -3.57
C VAL A 99 -11.29 -19.95 -4.59
N ASP A 100 -10.04 -20.42 -4.53
CA ASP A 100 -8.92 -19.95 -5.36
C ASP A 100 -8.67 -18.43 -5.30
N ARG A 101 -9.17 -17.76 -4.25
CA ARG A 101 -9.18 -16.30 -4.08
C ARG A 101 -9.86 -15.58 -5.25
N LYS A 102 -10.91 -16.18 -5.81
CA LYS A 102 -11.65 -15.65 -6.95
C LYS A 102 -13.01 -15.09 -6.54
N MET A 103 -13.31 -13.87 -6.98
CA MET A 103 -14.64 -13.28 -6.85
C MET A 103 -15.02 -12.43 -8.08
N THR A 104 -16.26 -12.57 -8.52
CA THR A 104 -16.91 -11.64 -9.46
C THR A 104 -17.24 -10.31 -8.80
N ALA A 105 -17.53 -9.28 -9.62
CA ALA A 105 -18.01 -8.00 -9.11
C ALA A 105 -19.32 -8.11 -8.31
N ALA A 106 -20.21 -9.05 -8.69
CA ALA A 106 -21.46 -9.29 -8.00
C ALA A 106 -21.23 -9.93 -6.62
N GLU A 107 -20.31 -10.89 -6.52
CA GLU A 107 -19.96 -11.52 -5.25
C GLU A 107 -19.26 -10.53 -4.31
N LEU A 108 -18.37 -9.67 -4.84
CA LEU A 108 -17.75 -8.59 -4.07
C LEU A 108 -18.81 -7.64 -3.51
N ALA A 109 -19.82 -7.29 -4.31
CA ALA A 109 -20.92 -6.45 -3.85
C ALA A 109 -21.72 -7.08 -2.72
N LYS A 110 -22.06 -8.37 -2.87
CA LYS A 110 -22.74 -9.15 -1.84
C LYS A 110 -21.92 -9.20 -0.54
N ALA A 111 -20.60 -9.39 -0.63
CA ALA A 111 -19.71 -9.41 0.53
C ALA A 111 -19.64 -8.06 1.27
N GLY A 112 -19.76 -6.95 0.55
CA GLY A 112 -19.81 -5.60 1.13
C GLY A 112 -21.19 -5.13 1.56
N GLU A 113 -22.22 -5.99 1.49
CA GLU A 113 -23.63 -5.65 1.75
C GLU A 113 -24.16 -4.51 0.85
N TYR A 114 -23.75 -4.50 -0.43
CA TYR A 114 -24.18 -3.51 -1.41
C TYR A 114 -25.13 -4.10 -2.46
N ASP A 115 -26.20 -3.36 -2.75
CA ASP A 115 -27.18 -3.71 -3.79
C ASP A 115 -26.64 -3.53 -5.23
N SER A 116 -25.53 -2.82 -5.40
CA SER A 116 -24.96 -2.50 -6.72
C SER A 116 -23.48 -2.86 -6.84
N TYR A 117 -23.17 -3.63 -7.90
CA TYR A 117 -21.79 -3.94 -8.29
C TYR A 117 -20.97 -2.70 -8.65
N SER A 118 -21.61 -1.62 -9.13
CA SER A 118 -20.89 -0.38 -9.44
C SER A 118 -20.35 0.31 -8.18
N THR A 119 -21.15 0.33 -7.11
CA THR A 119 -20.77 0.86 -5.80
C THR A 119 -19.67 -0.01 -5.18
N ALA A 120 -19.84 -1.32 -5.20
CA ALA A 120 -18.85 -2.25 -4.68
C ALA A 120 -17.50 -2.14 -5.39
N ASN A 121 -17.49 -2.10 -6.73
CA ASN A 121 -16.27 -1.90 -7.52
C ASN A 121 -15.57 -0.58 -7.17
N SER A 122 -16.36 0.49 -6.94
CA SER A 122 -15.81 1.80 -6.57
C SER A 122 -15.17 1.76 -5.18
N ILE A 123 -15.79 1.07 -4.23
CA ILE A 123 -15.28 0.94 -2.86
C ILE A 123 -14.04 0.04 -2.83
N TYR A 124 -14.08 -1.11 -3.49
CA TYR A 124 -12.94 -2.02 -3.55
C TYR A 124 -11.75 -1.41 -4.29
N GLY A 125 -12.00 -0.71 -5.40
CA GLY A 125 -10.98 0.07 -6.10
C GLY A 125 -10.43 1.22 -5.25
N THR A 126 -11.25 1.84 -4.41
CA THR A 126 -10.81 2.87 -3.45
C THR A 126 -9.90 2.29 -2.37
N LEU A 127 -10.26 1.13 -1.81
CA LEU A 127 -9.40 0.41 -0.87
C LEU A 127 -8.06 0.05 -1.51
N ALA A 128 -8.11 -0.51 -2.71
CA ALA A 128 -6.91 -0.86 -3.47
C ALA A 128 -6.03 0.37 -3.67
N LYS A 129 -6.61 1.51 -4.08
CA LYS A 129 -5.90 2.78 -4.23
C LYS A 129 -5.27 3.27 -2.93
N LYS A 130 -5.98 3.19 -1.78
CA LYS A 130 -5.42 3.57 -0.47
C LYS A 130 -4.16 2.75 -0.16
N ILE A 131 -4.24 1.44 -0.31
CA ILE A 131 -3.13 0.51 -0.07
C ILE A 131 -1.97 0.80 -1.03
N GLY A 132 -2.22 0.83 -2.34
CA GLY A 132 -1.17 1.03 -3.33
C GLY A 132 -0.50 2.40 -3.25
N ASN A 133 -1.26 3.46 -2.94
CA ASN A 133 -0.68 4.79 -2.71
C ASN A 133 0.19 4.84 -1.45
N TRP A 134 -0.24 4.15 -0.39
CA TRP A 134 0.57 4.07 0.84
C TRP A 134 1.90 3.35 0.59
N ILE A 135 1.89 2.28 -0.21
CA ILE A 135 3.08 1.51 -0.59
C ILE A 135 3.94 2.25 -1.63
N GLY A 136 3.35 3.13 -2.45
CA GLY A 136 4.02 3.73 -3.60
C GLY A 136 4.10 2.78 -4.80
N LEU A 137 3.02 2.05 -5.07
CA LEU A 137 2.89 1.19 -6.26
C LEU A 137 2.66 2.03 -7.52
N ALA A 138 3.22 1.56 -8.63
CA ALA A 138 2.99 2.17 -9.94
C ALA A 138 1.61 1.77 -10.45
N ALA A 139 0.85 2.73 -10.98
CA ALA A 139 -0.43 2.47 -11.63
C ALA A 139 -0.27 1.50 -12.80
N LYS A 140 -1.26 0.63 -12.99
CA LYS A 140 -1.40 -0.25 -14.16
C LYS A 140 -2.58 0.22 -15.00
N ASP A 141 -2.39 0.28 -16.30
CA ASP A 141 -3.46 0.58 -17.25
C ASP A 141 -4.60 -0.44 -17.11
N SER A 142 -5.83 0.05 -17.27
CA SER A 142 -7.02 -0.78 -17.22
C SER A 142 -7.08 -1.70 -18.42
N GLU A 143 -7.33 -2.98 -18.16
CA GLU A 143 -7.63 -3.98 -19.19
C GLU A 143 -9.13 -4.01 -19.55
N ILE A 144 -9.96 -3.30 -18.79
CA ILE A 144 -11.43 -3.26 -18.93
C ILE A 144 -11.88 -1.99 -19.66
N ARG A 145 -11.15 -0.88 -19.45
CA ARG A 145 -11.52 0.45 -19.96
C ARG A 145 -10.32 1.09 -20.65
N SER A 146 -10.48 1.47 -21.91
CA SER A 146 -9.42 2.17 -22.66
C SER A 146 -9.06 3.49 -21.98
N ASN A 147 -7.76 3.75 -21.81
CA ASN A 147 -7.20 4.98 -21.24
C ASN A 147 -7.65 5.28 -19.79
N ASP A 148 -7.95 4.24 -19.00
CA ASP A 148 -8.28 4.36 -17.58
C ASP A 148 -7.24 3.57 -16.75
N VAL A 149 -7.16 3.85 -15.45
CA VAL A 149 -6.38 3.07 -14.48
C VAL A 149 -7.34 2.30 -13.59
N THR A 150 -7.15 0.99 -13.48
CA THR A 150 -7.94 0.18 -12.55
C THR A 150 -7.12 -0.13 -11.31
N PHE A 151 -7.32 0.65 -10.25
CA PHE A 151 -6.60 0.49 -8.98
C PHE A 151 -6.77 -0.89 -8.34
N THR A 152 -7.85 -1.62 -8.66
CA THR A 152 -8.03 -3.01 -8.21
C THR A 152 -6.87 -3.91 -8.61
N PHE A 153 -6.11 -3.56 -9.66
CA PHE A 153 -4.89 -4.29 -10.03
C PHE A 153 -3.80 -4.26 -8.95
N TYR A 154 -3.86 -3.34 -7.99
CA TYR A 154 -2.99 -3.35 -6.82
C TYR A 154 -3.28 -4.50 -5.87
N LEU A 155 -4.46 -5.13 -5.92
CA LEU A 155 -4.84 -6.20 -5.01
C LEU A 155 -5.10 -7.54 -5.71
N ALA A 156 -5.43 -7.50 -7.00
CA ALA A 156 -5.87 -8.66 -7.75
C ALA A 156 -5.48 -8.56 -9.23
N GLU A 157 -5.41 -9.69 -9.92
CA GLU A 157 -5.49 -9.76 -11.37
C GLU A 157 -6.93 -10.09 -11.80
N GLY A 158 -7.22 -10.01 -13.09
CA GLY A 158 -8.57 -10.29 -13.57
C GLY A 158 -8.57 -11.09 -14.87
N GLU A 159 -9.61 -11.90 -15.01
CA GLU A 159 -9.85 -12.73 -16.19
C GLU A 159 -11.36 -12.82 -16.47
N TYR A 160 -11.72 -13.15 -17.71
CA TYR A 160 -13.08 -13.55 -18.05
C TYR A 160 -13.25 -15.05 -17.77
N ASN A 161 -14.34 -15.42 -17.11
CA ASN A 161 -14.72 -16.83 -16.95
C ASN A 161 -15.52 -17.35 -18.17
N ASP A 162 -15.84 -18.64 -18.17
CA ASP A 162 -16.60 -19.29 -19.24
C ASP A 162 -18.01 -18.69 -19.49
N ALA A 163 -18.53 -17.96 -18.51
CA ALA A 163 -19.82 -17.27 -18.57
C ALA A 163 -19.68 -15.77 -18.94
N ASP A 164 -18.52 -15.36 -19.47
CA ASP A 164 -18.20 -13.99 -19.88
C ASP A 164 -18.31 -12.94 -18.75
N ASN A 165 -18.11 -13.38 -17.51
CA ASN A 165 -18.05 -12.49 -16.35
C ASN A 165 -16.59 -12.16 -16.02
N TRP A 166 -16.33 -10.89 -15.71
CA TRP A 166 -15.06 -10.46 -15.13
C TRP A 166 -14.93 -10.99 -13.70
N VAL A 167 -13.85 -11.72 -13.45
CA VAL A 167 -13.49 -12.30 -12.15
C VAL A 167 -12.19 -11.68 -11.68
N TRP A 168 -12.17 -11.21 -10.44
CA TRP A 168 -10.94 -10.81 -9.75
C TRP A 168 -10.31 -12.02 -9.07
N ILE A 169 -8.99 -12.13 -9.17
CA ILE A 169 -8.17 -13.13 -8.50
C ILE A 169 -7.18 -12.39 -7.59
N MET A 170 -7.33 -12.51 -6.28
CA MET A 170 -6.44 -11.82 -5.35
C MET A 170 -4.98 -12.29 -5.52
N HIS A 171 -4.07 -11.31 -5.52
CA HIS A 171 -2.64 -11.56 -5.49
C HIS A 171 -2.27 -12.40 -4.24
N PRO A 172 -1.45 -13.46 -4.38
CA PRO A 172 -1.05 -14.28 -3.23
C PRO A 172 -0.37 -13.45 -2.13
N GLU A 173 0.35 -12.38 -2.51
CA GLU A 173 1.01 -11.48 -1.56
C GLU A 173 0.03 -10.75 -0.64
N VAL A 174 -1.17 -10.41 -1.13
CA VAL A 174 -2.22 -9.77 -0.34
C VAL A 174 -2.84 -10.78 0.62
N HIS A 175 -3.13 -12.00 0.14
CA HIS A 175 -3.69 -13.07 0.96
C HIS A 175 -2.75 -13.44 2.12
N GLU A 176 -1.46 -13.59 1.84
CA GLU A 176 -0.46 -13.90 2.87
C GLU A 176 -0.35 -12.77 3.91
N ALA A 177 -0.37 -11.51 3.47
CA ALA A 177 -0.39 -10.36 4.40
C ALA A 177 -1.63 -10.37 5.31
N LEU A 178 -2.82 -10.66 4.77
CA LEU A 178 -4.04 -10.79 5.56
C LEU A 178 -3.97 -11.94 6.57
N SER A 179 -3.37 -13.06 6.17
CA SER A 179 -3.16 -14.23 7.04
C SER A 179 -2.22 -13.90 8.19
N LEU A 180 -1.09 -13.22 7.93
CA LEU A 180 -0.15 -12.77 8.97
C LEU A 180 -0.78 -11.77 9.95
N LEU A 181 -1.80 -11.03 9.51
CA LEU A 181 -2.58 -10.12 10.34
C LEU A 181 -3.75 -10.79 11.07
N ASN A 182 -3.93 -12.11 10.94
CA ASN A 182 -5.04 -12.88 11.49
C ASN A 182 -6.41 -12.32 11.04
N MET A 183 -6.48 -11.83 9.81
CA MET A 183 -7.73 -11.35 9.20
C MET A 183 -8.46 -12.45 8.43
N VAL A 184 -7.77 -13.54 8.09
CA VAL A 184 -8.26 -14.75 7.42
C VAL A 184 -7.55 -15.99 7.94
#